data_AF-A0A3M0IQV9-F1
#
_entry.id   AF-A0A3M0IQV9-F1
#
_cell.length_a   1.000
_cell.length_b   1.000
_cell.length_c   1.000
_cell.angle_alpha   90.00
_cell.angle_beta   90.00
_cell.angle_gamma   90.00
#
_symmetry.space_group_name_H-M   'P 1'
#
loop_
_entity.id
_entity.type
_entity.pdbx_description
1 polymer ?
#
loop_
_entity_poly.entity_id
_entity_poly.type
_entity_poly.pdbx_seq_one_letter_code
_entity_poly.pdbx_strand_id
1 'polypeptide(L)'
;MRHILARVGCCIVGQSAELVPADRVLYALRDVTATVDSLPLITASILSKKAVERLSALVLDVKFGGAALYPTQESARELAQSLVAVGTQLGMRTAALLTRMEQPLGRAVGNALEVLEALECLGGRGPPDLRHLVTALGGVLLWQCGMAAGAEQGRERLARALDDGSALRTFEAMLGAQGVPPDTARGLCAGTPAQRRQLLGEAKVCEELPAPQEGWVQQVRALPLARVLHRLGAGRARAGDPVNPRVGAELLVGTGEHLRAAGPAPPVRCPRCPPGAPLRQRLAAAAAVAGAAAAGWLYLRRQKERQRLSRRLGDLRALAPSRGDFQLRDTEGGRERSKADFLGRWVLLYFGFTHCPDVCPEELEKLSRAVELLESDPALPPVQPLFVTVDPERDDAAALRRYLRDFHPRLLGLTGGPRQVREAAAAFGVYVSAGPRDADGDYAVDHSVLTFLLDPDGAVRDCYGRSRHGRGGTEQ
;
A
#
# COMPACT_ATOMS: atom_id res chain seq x y z
N MET A 1 26.04 12.32 2.48
CA MET A 1 24.92 13.25 2.74
C MET A 1 25.39 14.60 3.27
N ARG A 2 26.00 14.69 4.47
CA ARG A 2 26.42 15.98 5.07
C ARG A 2 27.26 16.88 4.13
N HIS A 3 28.26 16.31 3.47
CA HIS A 3 29.09 17.05 2.50
C HIS A 3 28.27 17.62 1.31
N ILE A 4 27.32 16.84 0.80
CA ILE A 4 26.46 17.25 -0.32
C ILE A 4 25.52 18.38 0.13
N LEU A 5 24.90 18.26 1.30
CA LEU A 5 24.03 19.30 1.85
C LEU A 5 24.79 20.61 2.10
N ALA A 6 26.02 20.55 2.62
CA ALA A 6 26.84 21.75 2.83
C ALA A 6 27.25 22.44 1.53
N ARG A 7 27.44 21.68 0.45
CA ARG A 7 27.91 22.21 -0.85
C ARG A 7 26.77 22.64 -1.78
N VAL A 8 25.68 21.88 -1.82
CA VAL A 8 24.58 22.02 -2.81
C VAL A 8 23.28 22.50 -2.16
N GLY A 9 23.03 22.14 -0.91
CA GLY A 9 21.79 22.47 -0.19
C GLY A 9 20.68 21.41 -0.27
N CYS A 10 20.81 20.38 -1.12
CA CYS A 10 19.83 19.30 -1.22
C CYS A 10 20.46 17.97 -1.69
N CYS A 11 19.78 16.86 -1.39
CA CYS A 11 20.06 15.53 -1.95
C CYS A 11 18.82 14.62 -1.82
N ILE A 12 18.69 13.63 -2.72
CA ILE A 12 17.64 12.60 -2.64
C ILE A 12 18.29 11.24 -2.49
N VAL A 13 18.02 10.52 -1.39
CA VAL A 13 18.65 9.22 -1.10
C VAL A 13 17.62 8.17 -0.72
N GLY A 14 17.92 6.91 -1.06
CA GLY A 14 17.16 5.76 -0.57
C GLY A 14 17.50 5.43 0.89
N GLN A 15 16.72 4.51 1.47
CA GLN A 15 16.97 3.98 2.81
C GLN A 15 18.28 3.17 2.84
N SER A 16 19.08 3.34 3.88
CA SER A 16 20.29 2.54 4.15
C SER A 16 20.10 1.66 5.40
N ALA A 17 21.02 0.71 5.63
CA ALA A 17 21.00 -0.13 6.84
C ALA A 17 21.14 0.67 8.15
N GLU A 18 21.64 1.91 8.07
CA GLU A 18 21.91 2.78 9.22
C GLU A 18 20.74 3.74 9.54
N LEU A 19 19.77 3.90 8.62
CA LEU A 19 18.67 4.84 8.73
C LEU A 19 17.33 4.10 8.92
N VAL A 20 16.81 4.12 10.14
CA VAL A 20 15.50 3.56 10.53
C VAL A 20 15.33 2.05 10.25
N PRO A 21 16.16 1.18 10.86
CA PRO A 21 16.18 -0.26 10.55
C PRO A 21 14.88 -0.98 10.92
N ALA A 22 14.20 -0.55 11.99
CA ALA A 22 12.94 -1.14 12.44
C ALA A 22 11.79 -0.87 11.44
N ASP A 23 11.70 0.35 10.89
CA ASP A 23 10.69 0.67 9.87
C ASP A 23 10.92 -0.15 8.59
N ARG A 24 12.17 -0.42 8.19
CA ARG A 24 12.45 -1.28 7.03
C ARG A 24 11.82 -2.67 7.17
N VAL A 25 11.99 -3.29 8.35
CA VAL A 25 11.43 -4.61 8.66
C VAL A 25 9.90 -4.53 8.70
N LEU A 26 9.35 -3.56 9.43
CA LEU A 26 7.89 -3.38 9.54
C LEU A 26 7.23 -3.05 8.20
N TYR A 27 7.85 -2.23 7.37
CA TYR A 27 7.35 -1.88 6.04
C TYR A 27 7.33 -3.10 5.10
N ALA A 28 8.40 -3.91 5.11
CA ALA A 28 8.45 -5.15 4.35
C ALA A 28 7.38 -6.15 4.81
N LEU A 29 7.15 -6.26 6.12
CA LEU A 29 6.08 -7.09 6.69
C LEU A 29 4.70 -6.58 6.31
N ARG A 30 4.48 -5.27 6.34
CA ARG A 30 3.18 -4.66 5.99
C ARG A 30 2.77 -4.93 4.55
N ASP A 31 3.72 -4.82 3.62
CA ASP A 31 3.50 -5.05 2.19
C ASP A 31 3.03 -6.48 1.89
N VAL A 32 3.49 -7.46 2.67
CA VAL A 32 3.11 -8.88 2.49
C VAL A 32 1.92 -9.34 3.36
N THR A 33 1.63 -8.64 4.45
CA THR A 33 0.54 -8.96 5.40
C THR A 33 -0.76 -8.19 5.15
N ALA A 34 -0.82 -7.36 4.10
CA ALA A 34 -1.97 -6.48 3.83
C ALA A 34 -2.29 -5.50 4.99
N THR A 35 -1.30 -5.18 5.82
CA THR A 35 -1.42 -4.18 6.91
C THR A 35 -0.84 -2.81 6.51
N VAL A 36 -0.71 -2.56 5.20
CA VAL A 36 -0.29 -1.27 4.66
C VAL A 36 -1.29 -0.17 5.07
N ASP A 37 -2.59 -0.45 5.06
CA ASP A 37 -3.67 0.54 5.21
C ASP A 37 -4.01 0.89 6.68
N SER A 38 -3.04 0.75 7.58
CA SER A 38 -3.16 1.12 8.99
C SER A 38 -2.63 2.54 9.22
N LEU A 39 -3.53 3.46 9.59
CA LEU A 39 -3.21 4.87 9.87
C LEU A 39 -2.04 5.06 10.88
N PRO A 40 -2.02 4.39 12.05
CA PRO A 40 -0.90 4.54 12.98
C PRO A 40 0.42 4.00 12.40
N LEU A 41 0.39 2.89 11.64
CA LEU A 41 1.59 2.34 11.01
C LEU A 41 2.09 3.22 9.86
N ILE A 42 1.20 3.80 9.05
CA ILE A 42 1.56 4.78 8.00
C ILE A 42 2.21 5.99 8.64
N THR A 43 1.58 6.55 9.69
CA THR A 43 2.07 7.72 10.41
C THR A 43 3.46 7.46 10.99
N ALA A 44 3.62 6.38 11.75
CA ALA A 44 4.90 6.01 12.35
C ALA A 44 5.98 5.74 11.29
N SER A 45 5.63 5.09 10.19
CA SER A 45 6.56 4.80 9.11
C SER A 45 7.06 6.06 8.40
N ILE A 46 6.16 6.99 8.06
CA ILE A 46 6.53 8.25 7.41
C ILE A 46 7.37 9.10 8.36
N LEU A 47 6.89 9.31 9.59
CA LEU A 47 7.53 10.24 10.51
C LEU A 47 8.84 9.71 11.10
N SER A 48 9.00 8.41 11.31
CA SER A 48 10.29 7.85 11.78
C SER A 48 11.43 8.15 10.82
N LYS A 49 11.18 8.08 9.51
CA LYS A 49 12.14 8.48 8.46
C LYS A 49 12.42 9.98 8.45
N LYS A 50 11.43 10.81 8.75
CA LYS A 50 11.58 12.28 8.77
C LYS A 50 12.19 12.81 10.07
N ALA A 51 11.93 12.16 11.19
CA ALA A 51 12.48 12.52 12.48
C ALA A 51 14.01 12.39 12.52
N VAL A 52 14.58 11.35 11.87
CA VAL A 52 16.04 11.17 11.82
C VAL A 52 16.76 12.24 10.99
N GLU A 53 16.05 12.94 10.10
CA GLU A 53 16.59 14.05 9.31
C GLU A 53 16.76 15.34 10.16
N ARG A 54 16.21 15.38 11.39
CA ARG A 54 16.24 16.54 12.32
C ARG A 54 15.77 17.84 11.65
N LEU A 55 14.58 17.79 11.07
CA LEU A 55 14.00 18.89 10.30
C LEU A 55 13.49 20.02 11.19
N SER A 56 13.66 21.27 10.77
CA SER A 56 13.07 22.45 11.40
C SER A 56 11.60 22.67 11.01
N ALA A 57 11.21 22.17 9.84
CA ALA A 57 9.85 22.16 9.32
C ALA A 57 9.65 20.97 8.36
N LEU A 58 8.42 20.46 8.30
CA LEU A 58 8.01 19.35 7.45
C LEU A 58 6.66 19.68 6.79
N VAL A 59 6.60 19.59 5.46
CA VAL A 59 5.35 19.69 4.70
C VAL A 59 5.06 18.35 4.04
N LEU A 60 3.85 17.84 4.23
CA LEU A 60 3.40 16.54 3.74
C LEU A 60 2.33 16.73 2.67
N ASP A 61 2.51 16.06 1.54
CA ASP A 61 1.54 15.99 0.47
C ASP A 61 0.66 14.75 0.66
N VAL A 62 -0.57 14.95 1.13
CA VAL A 62 -1.51 13.86 1.43
C VAL A 62 -2.53 13.77 0.30
N LYS A 63 -2.33 12.77 -0.57
CA LYS A 63 -3.15 12.52 -1.75
C LYS A 63 -4.50 11.93 -1.35
N PHE A 64 -5.57 12.35 -2.03
CA PHE A 64 -6.88 11.70 -1.99
C PHE A 64 -7.49 11.51 -3.38
N GLY A 65 -8.38 10.53 -3.55
CA GLY A 65 -9.06 10.26 -4.82
C GLY A 65 -8.74 8.90 -5.42
N GLY A 66 -9.19 8.65 -6.66
CA GLY A 66 -9.27 7.31 -7.25
C GLY A 66 -7.96 6.53 -7.42
N ALA A 67 -6.80 7.18 -7.35
CA ALA A 67 -5.49 6.51 -7.37
C ALA A 67 -4.66 6.73 -6.09
N ALA A 68 -5.22 7.40 -5.08
CA ALA A 68 -4.58 7.58 -3.79
C ALA A 68 -4.79 6.36 -2.88
N LEU A 69 -3.95 6.25 -1.85
CA LEU A 69 -4.14 5.27 -0.77
C LEU A 69 -5.46 5.49 -0.01
N TYR A 70 -5.85 6.75 0.12
CA TYR A 70 -7.09 7.17 0.78
C TYR A 70 -8.06 7.73 -0.28
N PRO A 71 -9.13 7.01 -0.63
CA PRO A 71 -10.00 7.41 -1.75
C PRO A 71 -10.87 8.62 -1.42
N THR A 72 -11.25 8.83 -0.16
CA THR A 72 -12.11 9.95 0.26
C THR A 72 -11.31 11.10 0.88
N GLN A 73 -11.85 12.31 0.78
CA GLN A 73 -11.22 13.48 1.38
C GLN A 73 -11.25 13.41 2.92
N GLU A 74 -12.28 12.82 3.55
CA GLU A 74 -12.31 12.68 5.01
C GLU A 74 -11.19 11.77 5.50
N SER A 75 -11.03 10.58 4.89
CA SER A 75 -10.02 9.62 5.31
C SER A 75 -8.58 10.12 5.09
N ALA A 76 -8.35 10.89 4.03
CA ALA A 76 -7.09 11.60 3.83
C ALA A 76 -6.86 12.72 4.85
N ARG A 77 -7.92 13.42 5.28
CA ARG A 77 -7.85 14.43 6.34
C ARG A 77 -7.48 13.81 7.68
N GLU A 78 -8.01 12.64 8.03
CA GLU A 78 -7.63 11.89 9.24
C GLU A 78 -6.13 11.54 9.23
N LEU A 79 -5.61 11.02 8.10
CA LEU A 79 -4.18 10.76 7.95
C LEU A 79 -3.36 12.05 8.11
N ALA A 80 -3.77 13.14 7.47
CA ALA A 80 -3.09 14.43 7.56
C ALA A 80 -3.05 14.96 9.00
N GLN A 81 -4.15 14.87 9.74
CA GLN A 81 -4.23 15.26 11.15
C GLN A 81 -3.31 14.42 12.02
N SER A 82 -3.31 13.10 11.84
CA SER A 82 -2.40 12.18 12.53
C SER A 82 -0.94 12.53 12.29
N LEU A 83 -0.56 12.73 11.02
CA LEU A 83 0.81 13.09 10.66
C LEU A 83 1.25 14.43 11.25
N VAL A 84 0.38 15.44 11.23
CA VAL A 84 0.67 16.78 11.79
C VAL A 84 0.78 16.72 13.31
N ALA A 85 -0.15 16.01 13.98
CA ALA A 85 -0.15 15.87 15.43
C ALA A 85 1.12 15.18 15.93
N VAL A 86 1.44 14.00 15.38
CA VAL A 86 2.63 13.23 15.78
C VAL A 86 3.91 13.98 15.37
N GLY A 87 3.94 14.61 14.19
CA GLY A 87 5.09 15.41 13.76
C GLY A 87 5.40 16.57 14.70
N THR A 88 4.35 17.25 15.18
CA THR A 88 4.45 18.33 16.17
C THR A 88 4.93 17.82 17.54
N GLN A 89 4.42 16.67 18.00
CA GLN A 89 4.88 16.03 19.23
C GLN A 89 6.35 15.60 19.17
N LEU A 90 6.85 15.26 17.98
CA LEU A 90 8.27 14.98 17.72
C LEU A 90 9.13 16.25 17.60
N GLY A 91 8.56 17.44 17.83
CA GLY A 91 9.26 18.72 17.81
C GLY A 91 9.46 19.34 16.43
N MET A 92 8.76 18.85 15.39
CA MET A 92 8.84 19.39 14.03
C MET A 92 7.65 20.29 13.73
N ARG A 93 7.89 21.48 13.15
CA ARG A 93 6.83 22.32 12.59
C ARG A 93 6.22 21.64 11.37
N THR A 94 5.06 21.03 11.54
CA THR A 94 4.50 20.11 10.54
C THR A 94 3.22 20.67 9.93
N ALA A 95 3.10 20.63 8.61
CA ALA A 95 1.89 20.94 7.87
C ALA A 95 1.58 19.85 6.83
N ALA A 96 0.32 19.71 6.47
CA ALA A 96 -0.11 18.79 5.42
C ALA A 96 -1.05 19.50 4.45
N LEU A 97 -0.86 19.28 3.14
CA LEU A 97 -1.77 19.74 2.10
C LEU A 97 -2.53 18.52 1.57
N LEU A 98 -3.86 18.64 1.52
CA LEU A 98 -4.72 17.63 0.90
C LEU A 98 -4.79 17.91 -0.59
N THR A 99 -4.32 16.99 -1.42
CA THR A 99 -4.25 17.19 -2.88
C THR A 99 -4.91 16.05 -3.65
N ARG A 100 -5.64 16.39 -4.71
CA ARG A 100 -6.44 15.41 -5.45
C ARG A 100 -5.57 14.57 -6.40
N MET A 101 -5.86 13.29 -6.50
CA MET A 101 -5.16 12.30 -7.32
C MET A 101 -6.14 11.37 -8.06
N GLU A 102 -7.11 11.96 -8.74
CA GLU A 102 -8.03 11.22 -9.64
C GLU A 102 -7.41 11.00 -11.03
N GLN A 103 -6.66 12.00 -11.48
CA GLN A 103 -5.88 12.00 -12.70
C GLN A 103 -4.37 12.09 -12.39
N PRO A 104 -3.50 11.68 -13.32
CA PRO A 104 -2.07 11.88 -13.17
C PRO A 104 -1.74 13.37 -12.98
N LEU A 105 -0.75 13.66 -12.14
CA LEU A 105 -0.18 14.99 -12.03
C LEU A 105 0.77 15.20 -13.22
N GLY A 106 0.61 16.31 -13.93
CA GLY A 106 1.36 16.59 -15.13
C GLY A 106 0.92 15.72 -16.31
N ARG A 107 1.83 15.52 -17.27
CA ARG A 107 1.58 14.76 -18.50
C ARG A 107 2.42 13.49 -18.58
N ALA A 108 3.43 13.32 -17.73
CA ALA A 108 4.27 12.13 -17.74
C ALA A 108 3.95 11.17 -16.58
N VAL A 109 3.87 9.87 -16.88
CA VAL A 109 3.79 8.81 -15.86
C VAL A 109 4.83 7.74 -16.16
N GLY A 110 5.77 7.49 -15.25
CA GLY A 110 6.87 6.55 -15.46
C GLY A 110 8.11 6.94 -14.68
N ASN A 111 9.30 6.54 -15.14
CA ASN A 111 10.54 6.93 -14.46
C ASN A 111 11.29 7.99 -15.28
N ALA A 112 11.76 7.63 -16.48
CA ALA A 112 12.49 8.56 -17.35
C ALA A 112 11.61 9.74 -17.81
N LEU A 113 10.34 9.48 -18.17
CA LEU A 113 9.41 10.53 -18.59
C LEU A 113 9.15 11.55 -17.47
N GLU A 114 9.01 11.11 -16.23
CA GLU A 114 8.82 12.02 -15.08
C GLU A 114 10.06 12.87 -14.81
N VAL A 115 11.27 12.33 -15.02
CA VAL A 115 12.51 13.13 -14.94
C VAL A 115 12.56 14.19 -16.04
N LEU A 116 12.12 13.87 -17.27
CA LEU A 116 12.03 14.84 -18.36
C LEU A 116 11.07 15.98 -18.02
N GLU A 117 9.88 15.66 -17.53
CA GLU A 117 8.88 16.66 -17.14
C GLU A 117 9.32 17.50 -15.93
N ALA A 118 10.01 16.89 -14.96
CA ALA A 118 10.62 17.62 -13.86
C ALA A 118 11.70 18.61 -14.34
N LEU A 119 12.53 18.23 -15.31
CA LEU A 119 13.52 19.13 -15.92
C LEU A 119 12.86 20.29 -16.67
N GLU A 120 11.70 20.07 -17.30
CA GLU A 120 10.90 21.15 -17.89
C GLU A 120 10.37 22.10 -16.83
N CYS A 121 9.81 21.57 -15.73
CA CYS A 121 9.34 22.38 -14.61
C CYS A 121 10.47 23.20 -13.97
N LEU A 122 11.64 22.61 -13.76
CA LEU A 122 12.82 23.28 -13.21
C LEU A 122 13.38 24.36 -14.16
N GLY A 123 13.13 24.22 -15.46
CA GLY A 123 13.47 25.21 -16.49
C GLY A 123 12.37 26.25 -16.74
N GLY A 124 11.39 26.38 -15.83
CA GLY A 124 10.31 27.37 -15.92
C GLY A 124 9.17 27.00 -16.88
N ARG A 125 9.15 25.77 -17.42
CA ARG A 125 8.13 25.26 -18.35
C ARG A 125 7.31 24.13 -17.68
N GLY A 126 6.74 23.23 -18.48
CA GLY A 126 6.03 22.05 -18.00
C GLY A 126 4.56 22.29 -17.65
N PRO A 127 3.87 21.27 -17.14
CA PRO A 127 2.44 21.33 -16.86
C PRO A 127 2.09 22.32 -15.73
N PRO A 128 0.99 23.09 -15.86
CA PRO A 128 0.61 24.10 -14.89
C PRO A 128 0.20 23.53 -13.53
N ASP A 129 -0.38 22.32 -13.50
CA ASP A 129 -0.80 21.62 -12.29
C ASP A 129 0.41 21.14 -11.47
N LEU A 130 1.44 20.60 -12.12
CA LEU A 130 2.72 20.26 -11.49
C LEU A 130 3.36 21.51 -10.87
N ARG A 131 3.49 22.60 -11.64
CA ARG A 131 4.05 23.86 -11.16
C ARG A 131 3.27 24.44 -9.98
N HIS A 132 1.93 24.38 -10.03
CA HIS A 132 1.07 24.83 -8.93
C HIS A 132 1.36 24.01 -7.67
N LEU A 133 1.41 22.68 -7.76
CA LEU A 133 1.67 21.83 -6.60
C LEU A 133 3.06 22.10 -5.99
N VAL A 134 4.11 22.19 -6.82
CA VAL A 134 5.48 22.47 -6.39
C VAL A 134 5.56 23.79 -5.62
N THR A 135 4.97 24.85 -6.18
CA THR A 135 5.00 26.18 -5.56
C THR A 135 4.13 26.25 -4.31
N ALA A 136 2.98 25.56 -4.26
CA ALA A 136 2.12 25.50 -3.07
C ALA A 136 2.80 24.78 -1.89
N LEU A 137 3.35 23.58 -2.12
CA LEU A 137 4.04 22.81 -1.07
C LEU A 137 5.26 23.55 -0.55
N GLY A 138 6.11 24.03 -1.46
CA GLY A 138 7.33 24.73 -1.07
C GLY A 138 7.04 26.13 -0.47
N GLY A 139 5.96 26.80 -0.86
CA GLY A 139 5.55 28.08 -0.27
C GLY A 139 5.19 27.94 1.20
N VAL A 140 4.44 26.90 1.55
CA VAL A 140 4.16 26.53 2.95
C VAL A 140 5.45 26.18 3.69
N LEU A 141 6.37 25.45 3.05
CA LEU A 141 7.64 25.09 3.68
C LEU A 141 8.51 26.32 3.98
N LEU A 142 8.62 27.27 3.04
CA LEU A 142 9.36 28.52 3.24
C LEU A 142 8.76 29.36 4.36
N TRP A 143 7.43 29.45 4.42
CA TRP A 143 6.73 30.13 5.51
C TRP A 143 7.01 29.46 6.86
N GLN A 144 6.86 28.14 6.96
CA GLN A 144 7.15 27.36 8.17
C GLN A 144 8.61 27.53 8.62
N CYS A 145 9.56 27.65 7.68
CA CYS A 145 10.96 27.90 7.99
C CYS A 145 11.27 29.36 8.40
N GLY A 146 10.30 30.28 8.34
CA GLY A 146 10.52 31.71 8.59
C GLY A 146 11.27 32.42 7.45
N MET A 147 11.32 31.82 6.26
CA MET A 147 11.99 32.37 5.07
C MET A 147 11.04 33.17 4.17
N ALA A 148 9.75 33.20 4.52
CA ALA A 148 8.70 34.02 3.92
C ALA A 148 7.70 34.43 5.01
N ALA A 149 7.11 35.61 4.89
CA ALA A 149 6.11 36.12 5.84
C ALA A 149 4.78 35.36 5.78
N GLY A 150 4.52 34.66 4.68
CA GLY A 150 3.33 33.83 4.49
C GLY A 150 3.51 32.86 3.32
N ALA A 151 2.58 31.90 3.21
CA ALA A 151 2.63 30.85 2.19
C ALA A 151 2.63 31.42 0.76
N GLU A 152 1.88 32.50 0.52
CA GLU A 152 1.78 33.13 -0.80
C GLU A 152 3.09 33.78 -1.24
N GLN A 153 3.75 34.52 -0.34
CA GLN A 153 5.08 35.08 -0.61
C GLN A 153 6.12 33.97 -0.84
N GLY A 154 6.01 32.85 -0.11
CA GLY A 154 6.83 31.66 -0.35
C GLY A 154 6.60 31.07 -1.75
N ARG A 155 5.34 31.00 -2.18
CA ARG A 155 4.93 30.52 -3.51
C ARG A 155 5.53 31.38 -4.62
N GLU A 156 5.44 32.70 -4.51
CA GLU A 156 6.05 33.65 -5.45
C GLU A 156 7.57 33.52 -5.52
N ARG A 157 8.23 33.37 -4.37
CA ARG A 157 9.69 33.19 -4.30
C ARG A 157 10.13 31.91 -5.02
N LEU A 158 9.39 30.81 -4.86
CA LEU A 158 9.65 29.57 -5.57
C LEU A 158 9.37 29.66 -7.06
N ALA A 159 8.29 30.32 -7.45
CA ALA A 159 7.99 30.56 -8.86
C ALA A 159 9.16 31.29 -9.54
N ARG A 160 9.71 32.34 -8.90
CA ARG A 160 10.91 33.04 -9.41
C ARG A 160 12.12 32.12 -9.53
N ALA A 161 12.34 31.21 -8.57
CA ALA A 161 13.47 30.27 -8.61
C ALA A 161 13.35 29.23 -9.75
N LEU A 162 12.13 28.88 -10.16
CA LEU A 162 11.86 28.06 -11.35
C LEU A 162 12.11 28.88 -12.63
N ASP A 163 11.76 30.15 -12.64
CA ASP A 163 11.84 31.02 -13.83
C ASP A 163 13.26 31.55 -14.10
N ASP A 164 14.05 31.80 -13.06
CA ASP A 164 15.43 32.31 -13.17
C ASP A 164 16.50 31.21 -13.36
N GLY A 165 16.05 29.95 -13.44
CA GLY A 165 16.87 28.75 -13.61
C GLY A 165 17.76 28.39 -12.41
N SER A 166 17.63 29.06 -11.26
CA SER A 166 18.39 28.72 -10.05
C SER A 166 18.05 27.32 -9.53
N ALA A 167 16.78 26.91 -9.65
CA ALA A 167 16.35 25.56 -9.32
C ALA A 167 17.05 24.51 -10.20
N LEU A 168 17.11 24.75 -11.52
CA LEU A 168 17.77 23.85 -12.47
C LEU A 168 19.29 23.75 -12.23
N ARG A 169 19.96 24.87 -11.94
CA ARG A 169 21.40 24.88 -11.58
C ARG A 169 21.68 24.10 -10.31
N THR A 170 20.80 24.22 -9.31
CA THR A 170 20.90 23.46 -8.06
C THR A 170 20.69 21.96 -8.31
N PHE A 171 19.76 21.60 -9.19
CA PHE A 171 19.53 20.22 -9.61
C PHE A 171 20.75 19.61 -10.32
N GLU A 172 21.38 20.34 -11.24
CA GLU A 172 22.64 19.92 -11.89
C GLU A 172 23.74 19.66 -10.86
N ALA A 173 23.93 20.57 -9.91
CA ALA A 173 24.90 20.43 -8.83
C ALA A 173 24.60 19.22 -7.94
N MET A 174 23.32 18.92 -7.68
CA MET A 174 22.88 17.75 -6.94
C MET A 174 23.22 16.46 -7.68
N LEU A 175 22.94 16.38 -8.99
CA LEU A 175 23.28 15.21 -9.82
C LEU A 175 24.78 14.91 -9.77
N GLY A 176 25.61 15.92 -10.01
CA GLY A 176 27.07 15.79 -9.96
C GLY A 176 27.57 15.39 -8.57
N ALA A 177 26.97 15.94 -7.52
CA ALA A 177 27.31 15.57 -6.13
C ALA A 177 26.90 14.13 -5.76
N GLN A 178 25.91 13.55 -6.46
CA GLN A 178 25.44 12.19 -6.26
C GLN A 178 26.04 11.18 -7.26
N GLY A 179 27.10 11.58 -7.98
CA GLY A 179 27.91 10.67 -8.80
C GLY A 179 27.50 10.57 -10.26
N VAL A 180 26.58 11.42 -10.74
CA VAL A 180 26.29 11.51 -12.17
C VAL A 180 27.48 12.15 -12.89
N PRO A 181 27.97 11.59 -14.02
CA PRO A 181 29.06 12.19 -14.77
C PRO A 181 28.77 13.64 -15.17
N PRO A 182 29.76 14.56 -15.09
CA PRO A 182 29.54 15.99 -15.36
C PRO A 182 28.88 16.28 -16.71
N ASP A 183 29.32 15.59 -17.77
CA ASP A 183 28.76 15.77 -19.12
C ASP A 183 27.31 15.29 -19.21
N THR A 184 26.96 14.21 -18.51
CA THR A 184 25.59 13.72 -18.43
C THR A 184 24.71 14.68 -17.64
N ALA A 185 25.17 15.19 -16.49
CA ALA A 185 24.42 16.15 -15.68
C ALA A 185 24.16 17.46 -16.45
N ARG A 186 25.19 17.99 -17.12
CA ARG A 186 25.07 19.17 -17.99
C ARG A 186 24.16 18.90 -19.19
N GLY A 187 24.29 17.75 -19.83
CA GLY A 187 23.44 17.35 -20.96
C GLY A 187 21.96 17.20 -20.58
N LEU A 188 21.67 16.72 -19.37
CA LEU A 188 20.29 16.66 -18.86
C LEU A 188 19.72 18.07 -18.60
N CYS A 189 20.50 18.94 -17.95
CA CYS A 189 19.99 20.25 -17.52
C CYS A 189 19.97 21.28 -18.66
N ALA A 190 21.07 21.42 -19.40
CA ALA A 190 21.23 22.42 -20.46
C ALA A 190 20.91 21.90 -21.88
N GLY A 191 20.75 20.58 -22.05
CA GLY A 191 20.50 19.98 -23.37
C GLY A 191 19.08 20.18 -23.89
N THR A 192 18.91 19.94 -25.19
CA THR A 192 17.61 19.97 -25.86
C THR A 192 16.73 18.77 -25.44
N PRO A 193 15.40 18.80 -25.63
CA PRO A 193 14.54 17.66 -25.32
C PRO A 193 14.99 16.35 -25.98
N ALA A 194 15.49 16.41 -27.22
CA ALA A 194 16.03 15.24 -27.93
C ALA A 194 17.30 14.69 -27.26
N GLN A 195 18.22 15.55 -26.84
CA GLN A 195 19.43 15.13 -26.11
C GLN A 195 19.07 14.50 -24.76
N ARG A 196 18.10 15.08 -24.03
CA ARG A 196 17.63 14.52 -22.75
C ARG A 196 17.04 13.12 -22.93
N ARG A 197 16.19 12.92 -23.95
CA ARG A 197 15.62 11.61 -24.29
C ARG A 197 16.70 10.59 -24.66
N GLN A 198 17.71 11.01 -25.42
CA GLN A 198 18.85 10.15 -25.75
C GLN A 198 19.63 9.70 -24.50
N LEU A 199 19.86 10.60 -23.54
CA LEU A 199 20.59 10.32 -22.30
C LEU A 199 19.83 9.39 -21.35
N LEU A 200 18.52 9.61 -21.17
CA LEU A 200 17.68 8.77 -20.30
C LEU A 200 17.26 7.45 -20.98
N GLY A 201 17.27 7.44 -22.31
CA GLY A 201 16.87 6.31 -23.15
C GLY A 201 15.36 6.21 -23.33
N GLU A 202 14.97 5.71 -24.50
CA GLU A 202 13.56 5.56 -24.90
C GLU A 202 13.11 4.09 -24.88
N ALA A 203 11.80 3.90 -24.77
CA ALA A 203 11.18 2.59 -24.95
C ALA A 203 11.45 2.07 -26.37
N LYS A 204 11.58 0.75 -26.52
CA LYS A 204 11.84 0.12 -27.83
C LYS A 204 10.67 0.30 -28.81
N VAL A 205 9.46 0.43 -28.28
CA VAL A 205 8.22 0.56 -29.03
C VAL A 205 7.43 1.68 -28.39
N CYS A 206 7.01 2.64 -29.21
CA CYS A 206 6.08 3.71 -28.83
C CYS A 206 4.83 3.54 -29.68
N GLU A 207 3.68 3.42 -29.03
CA GLU A 207 2.38 3.30 -29.68
C GLU A 207 1.46 4.39 -29.15
N GLU A 208 0.91 5.20 -30.06
CA GLU A 208 -0.10 6.20 -29.72
C GLU A 208 -1.48 5.54 -29.70
N LEU A 209 -2.26 5.83 -28.65
CA LEU A 209 -3.63 5.32 -28.52
C LEU A 209 -4.62 6.34 -29.11
N PRO A 210 -5.23 6.07 -30.28
CA PRO A 210 -6.18 7.01 -30.87
C PRO A 210 -7.48 7.05 -30.07
N ALA A 211 -8.13 8.22 -30.07
CA ALA A 211 -9.45 8.37 -29.49
C ALA A 211 -10.47 7.53 -30.29
N PRO A 212 -11.28 6.66 -29.64
CA PRO A 212 -12.26 5.83 -30.34
C PRO A 212 -13.42 6.65 -30.91
N GLN A 213 -13.66 7.84 -30.35
CA GLN A 213 -14.72 8.76 -30.75
C GLN A 213 -14.29 10.22 -30.48
N GLU A 214 -14.93 11.15 -31.18
CA GLU A 214 -14.81 12.58 -30.93
C GLU A 214 -15.52 12.96 -29.61
N GLY A 215 -14.96 13.93 -28.90
CA GLY A 215 -15.58 14.46 -27.67
C GLY A 215 -14.61 15.16 -26.72
N TRP A 216 -15.13 15.59 -25.58
CA TRP A 216 -14.35 16.29 -24.55
C TRP A 216 -13.74 15.31 -23.55
N VAL A 217 -12.45 15.49 -23.25
CA VAL A 217 -11.75 14.68 -22.24
C VAL A 217 -12.27 15.04 -20.86
N GLN A 218 -13.09 14.16 -20.27
CA GLN A 218 -13.60 14.36 -18.92
C GLN A 218 -12.54 14.13 -17.84
N GLN A 219 -11.74 13.07 -17.99
CA GLN A 219 -10.67 12.70 -17.07
C GLN A 219 -9.81 11.59 -17.66
N VAL A 220 -8.54 11.54 -17.26
CA VAL A 220 -7.68 10.37 -17.45
C VAL A 220 -7.57 9.63 -16.12
N ARG A 221 -8.10 8.41 -16.03
CA ARG A 221 -8.12 7.66 -14.76
C ARG A 221 -6.70 7.20 -14.40
N ALA A 222 -6.15 7.72 -13.29
CA ALA A 222 -4.78 7.43 -12.88
C ALA A 222 -4.54 5.96 -12.50
N LEU A 223 -5.46 5.31 -11.78
CA LEU A 223 -5.26 3.94 -11.27
C LEU A 223 -5.19 2.88 -12.38
N PRO A 224 -6.11 2.84 -13.37
CA PRO A 224 -5.96 1.96 -14.53
C PRO A 224 -4.64 2.16 -15.28
N LEU A 225 -4.23 3.42 -15.50
CA LEU A 225 -2.97 3.74 -16.18
C LEU A 225 -1.77 3.20 -15.40
N ALA A 226 -1.70 3.47 -14.10
CA ALA A 226 -0.64 2.96 -13.22
C ALA A 226 -0.57 1.42 -13.22
N ARG A 227 -1.72 0.73 -13.21
CA ARG A 227 -1.78 -0.73 -13.27
C ARG A 227 -1.24 -1.29 -14.59
N VAL A 228 -1.52 -0.63 -15.72
CA VAL A 228 -1.00 -1.04 -17.02
C VAL A 228 0.52 -0.83 -17.06
N LEU A 229 1.00 0.35 -16.69
CA LEU A 229 2.44 0.66 -16.68
C LEU A 229 3.22 -0.24 -15.74
N HIS A 230 2.66 -0.55 -14.57
CA HIS A 230 3.25 -1.52 -13.63
C HIS A 230 3.43 -2.90 -14.28
N ARG A 231 2.43 -3.39 -15.03
CA ARG A 231 2.53 -4.67 -15.76
C ARG A 231 3.54 -4.64 -16.91
N LEU A 232 3.73 -3.47 -17.52
CA LEU A 232 4.72 -3.25 -18.57
C LEU A 232 6.15 -3.09 -18.02
N GLY A 233 6.33 -3.06 -16.70
CA GLY A 233 7.64 -3.03 -16.04
C GLY A 233 8.08 -1.67 -15.50
N ALA A 234 7.18 -0.68 -15.43
CA ALA A 234 7.47 0.62 -14.81
C ALA A 234 7.55 0.57 -13.27
N GLY A 235 7.15 -0.54 -12.66
CA GLY A 235 7.17 -0.75 -11.21
C GLY A 235 7.59 -2.17 -10.84
N ARG A 236 7.75 -2.40 -9.53
CA ARG A 236 8.19 -3.70 -8.96
C ARG A 236 7.00 -4.49 -8.45
N ALA A 237 6.92 -5.78 -8.76
CA ALA A 237 5.93 -6.66 -8.15
C ALA A 237 6.38 -7.14 -6.75
N ARG A 238 7.69 -7.18 -6.49
CA ARG A 238 8.33 -7.50 -5.22
C ARG A 238 9.56 -6.63 -4.96
N ALA A 239 9.93 -6.49 -3.69
CA ALA A 239 11.20 -5.87 -3.32
C ALA A 239 12.37 -6.59 -4.01
N GLY A 240 13.21 -5.83 -4.73
CA GLY A 240 14.36 -6.35 -5.47
C GLY A 240 14.12 -6.60 -6.96
N ASP A 241 12.87 -6.60 -7.45
CA ASP A 241 12.59 -6.79 -8.88
C ASP A 241 13.20 -5.64 -9.72
N PRO A 242 13.73 -5.95 -10.93
CA PRO A 242 14.22 -4.93 -11.84
C PRO A 242 13.07 -4.05 -12.34
N VAL A 243 13.33 -2.74 -12.45
CA VAL A 243 12.41 -1.77 -13.05
C VAL A 243 12.96 -1.39 -14.41
N ASN A 244 12.10 -1.30 -15.42
CA ASN A 244 12.47 -0.71 -16.70
C ASN A 244 12.15 0.80 -16.66
N PRO A 245 13.15 1.67 -16.50
CA PRO A 245 12.90 3.10 -16.31
C PRO A 245 12.38 3.79 -17.58
N ARG A 246 12.49 3.15 -18.74
CA ARG A 246 12.08 3.69 -20.04
C ARG A 246 10.60 3.47 -20.33
N VAL A 247 9.94 2.59 -19.58
CA VAL A 247 8.49 2.35 -19.70
C VAL A 247 7.74 3.46 -18.99
N GLY A 248 6.75 4.02 -19.67
CA GLY A 248 5.87 5.04 -19.16
C GLY A 248 4.77 5.40 -20.17
N ALA A 249 3.96 6.39 -19.82
CA ALA A 249 2.96 6.99 -20.68
C ALA A 249 3.12 8.51 -20.69
N GLU A 250 2.86 9.11 -21.84
CA GLU A 250 2.76 10.55 -22.03
C GLU A 250 1.32 10.92 -22.40
N LEU A 251 0.74 11.86 -21.66
CA LEU A 251 -0.60 12.38 -21.89
C LEU A 251 -0.53 13.50 -22.92
N LEU A 252 -0.93 13.18 -24.15
CA LEU A 252 -0.99 14.15 -25.25
C LEU A 252 -2.13 15.15 -25.07
N VAL A 253 -3.14 14.79 -24.28
CA VAL A 253 -4.32 15.61 -24.01
C VAL A 253 -4.56 15.82 -22.53
N GLY A 254 -5.05 17.01 -22.21
CA GLY A 254 -5.48 17.41 -20.89
C GLY A 254 -6.99 17.28 -20.68
N THR A 255 -7.40 17.20 -19.41
CA THR A 255 -8.81 17.29 -19.01
C THR A 255 -9.40 18.62 -19.48
N GLY A 256 -10.58 18.56 -20.11
CA GLY A 256 -11.26 19.70 -20.70
C GLY A 256 -10.82 20.03 -22.13
N GLU A 257 -9.84 19.31 -22.70
CA GLU A 257 -9.49 19.46 -24.12
C GLU A 257 -10.45 18.64 -25.01
N HIS A 258 -10.67 19.13 -26.24
CA HIS A 258 -11.53 18.48 -27.23
C HIS A 258 -10.72 17.55 -28.14
N LEU A 259 -11.06 16.26 -28.13
CA LEU A 259 -10.49 15.26 -29.01
C LEU A 259 -11.28 15.20 -30.31
N ARG A 260 -10.60 15.33 -31.45
CA ARG A 260 -11.17 14.98 -32.75
C ARG A 260 -11.04 13.46 -32.96
N ALA A 261 -12.05 12.84 -33.57
CA ALA A 261 -11.91 11.47 -34.03
C ALA A 261 -10.73 11.40 -35.01
N ALA A 262 -9.88 10.38 -34.88
CA ALA A 262 -8.98 10.05 -35.97
C ALA A 262 -9.85 9.71 -37.19
N GLY A 263 -9.66 10.42 -38.31
CA GLY A 263 -10.28 10.05 -39.57
C GLY A 263 -9.97 8.58 -39.92
N PRO A 264 -10.73 7.93 -40.81
CA PRO A 264 -10.52 6.52 -41.15
C PRO A 264 -9.04 6.32 -41.50
N ALA A 265 -8.38 5.44 -40.76
CA ALA A 265 -6.97 5.14 -40.99
C ALA A 265 -6.78 4.74 -42.47
N PRO A 266 -5.81 5.31 -43.20
CA PRO A 266 -5.53 4.85 -44.56
C PRO A 266 -5.17 3.35 -44.50
N PRO A 267 -5.64 2.54 -45.46
CA PRO A 267 -5.35 1.12 -45.46
C PRO A 267 -3.83 0.93 -45.54
N VAL A 268 -3.26 0.31 -44.50
CA VAL A 268 -1.86 -0.10 -44.47
C VAL A 268 -1.65 -1.14 -45.58
N ARG A 269 -1.04 -0.70 -46.68
CA ARG A 269 -0.53 -1.60 -47.73
C ARG A 269 0.75 -2.25 -47.21
N CYS A 270 0.62 -3.47 -46.69
CA CYS A 270 1.76 -4.36 -46.50
C CYS A 270 2.06 -5.06 -47.85
N PRO A 271 3.32 -5.17 -48.29
CA PRO A 271 3.64 -5.82 -49.56
C PRO A 271 3.41 -7.33 -49.47
N ARG A 272 2.46 -7.81 -50.29
CA ARG A 272 2.22 -9.20 -50.74
C ARG A 272 2.32 -10.31 -49.68
N CYS A 273 1.16 -10.81 -49.26
CA CYS A 273 0.98 -12.18 -48.78
C CYS A 273 -0.21 -12.81 -49.55
N PRO A 274 -0.17 -14.10 -49.94
CA PRO A 274 -1.11 -14.69 -50.89
C PRO A 274 -2.52 -14.85 -50.28
N PRO A 275 -3.56 -15.03 -51.11
CA PRO A 275 -4.96 -14.97 -50.66
C PRO A 275 -5.27 -16.09 -49.66
N GLY A 276 -5.45 -15.69 -48.40
CA GLY A 276 -5.94 -16.55 -47.32
C GLY A 276 -7.46 -16.58 -47.24
N ALA A 277 -7.98 -17.74 -46.81
CA ALA A 277 -9.38 -18.16 -46.71
C ALA A 277 -10.40 -17.12 -46.18
N PRO A 278 -11.69 -17.26 -46.55
CA PRO A 278 -12.74 -16.26 -46.30
C PRO A 278 -12.87 -15.85 -44.82
N LEU A 279 -13.12 -14.55 -44.63
CA LEU A 279 -13.17 -13.79 -43.37
C LEU A 279 -13.84 -14.52 -42.19
N ARG A 280 -14.88 -15.32 -42.45
CA ARG A 280 -15.61 -16.10 -41.44
C ARG A 280 -14.74 -17.15 -40.74
N GLN A 281 -13.84 -17.82 -41.46
CA GLN A 281 -12.92 -18.80 -40.87
C GLN A 281 -11.83 -18.12 -40.04
N ARG A 282 -11.41 -16.90 -40.44
CA ARG A 282 -10.44 -16.10 -39.69
C ARG A 282 -11.03 -15.55 -38.38
N LEU A 283 -12.31 -15.15 -38.39
CA LEU A 283 -13.02 -14.73 -37.18
C LEU A 283 -13.28 -15.92 -36.24
N ALA A 284 -13.65 -17.09 -36.77
CA ALA A 284 -13.81 -18.30 -35.95
C ALA A 284 -12.48 -18.76 -35.33
N ALA A 285 -11.38 -18.73 -36.10
CA ALA A 285 -10.05 -19.05 -35.59
C ALA A 285 -9.57 -18.01 -34.56
N ALA A 286 -9.81 -16.72 -34.79
CA ALA A 286 -9.47 -15.67 -33.83
C ALA A 286 -10.27 -15.80 -32.53
N ALA A 287 -11.57 -16.14 -32.61
CA ALA A 287 -12.40 -16.40 -31.45
C ALA A 287 -11.96 -17.65 -30.68
N ALA A 288 -11.56 -18.72 -31.38
CA ALA A 288 -11.04 -19.93 -30.76
C ALA A 288 -9.68 -19.68 -30.07
N VAL A 289 -8.78 -18.91 -30.69
CA VAL A 289 -7.49 -18.51 -30.10
C VAL A 289 -7.71 -17.60 -28.90
N ALA A 290 -8.63 -16.64 -28.97
CA ALA A 290 -8.99 -15.77 -27.85
C ALA A 290 -9.61 -16.57 -26.69
N GLY A 291 -10.48 -17.54 -26.98
CA GLY A 291 -11.07 -18.44 -26.00
C GLY A 291 -10.03 -19.34 -25.32
N ALA A 292 -9.12 -19.92 -26.10
CA ALA A 292 -8.01 -20.73 -25.59
C ALA A 292 -7.01 -19.88 -24.78
N ALA A 293 -6.73 -18.66 -25.20
CA ALA A 293 -5.89 -17.71 -24.45
C ALA A 293 -6.57 -17.27 -23.15
N ALA A 294 -7.89 -17.04 -23.15
CA ALA A 294 -8.65 -16.71 -21.95
C ALA A 294 -8.72 -17.91 -20.98
N ALA A 295 -8.93 -19.12 -21.48
CA ALA A 295 -8.91 -20.35 -20.68
C ALA A 295 -7.50 -20.63 -20.13
N GLY A 296 -6.46 -20.46 -20.94
CA GLY A 296 -5.06 -20.53 -20.53
C GLY A 296 -4.70 -19.45 -19.51
N TRP A 297 -5.21 -18.23 -19.67
CA TRP A 297 -5.05 -17.14 -18.71
C TRP A 297 -5.77 -17.44 -17.40
N LEU A 298 -7.00 -17.95 -17.43
CA LEU A 298 -7.75 -18.39 -16.25
C LEU A 298 -7.05 -19.56 -15.55
N TYR A 299 -6.51 -20.51 -16.30
CA TYR A 299 -5.75 -21.64 -15.79
C TYR A 299 -4.44 -21.19 -15.13
N LEU A 300 -3.64 -20.38 -15.82
CA LEU A 300 -2.41 -19.80 -15.30
C LEU A 300 -2.69 -18.86 -14.12
N ARG A 301 -3.81 -18.14 -14.13
CA ARG A 301 -4.26 -17.31 -13.01
C ARG A 301 -4.61 -18.17 -11.79
N ARG A 302 -5.39 -19.24 -11.96
CA ARG A 302 -5.66 -20.23 -10.90
C ARG A 302 -4.39 -20.89 -10.39
N GLN A 303 -3.47 -21.26 -11.30
CA GLN A 303 -2.20 -21.90 -10.94
C GLN A 303 -1.27 -20.94 -10.19
N LYS A 304 -1.23 -19.66 -10.60
CA LYS A 304 -0.45 -18.60 -9.95
C LYS A 304 -1.07 -18.16 -8.63
N GLU A 305 -2.40 -18.16 -8.50
CA GLU A 305 -3.11 -17.98 -7.23
C GLU A 305 -2.80 -19.14 -6.26
N ARG A 306 -2.84 -20.39 -6.74
CA ARG A 306 -2.40 -21.57 -5.96
C ARG A 306 -0.92 -21.52 -5.57
N GLN A 307 -0.03 -21.08 -6.47
CA GLN A 307 1.40 -20.90 -6.16
C GLN A 307 1.68 -19.71 -5.24
N ARG A 308 0.88 -18.64 -5.32
CA ARG A 308 0.97 -17.51 -4.39
C ARG A 308 0.48 -17.91 -3.00
N LEU A 309 -0.59 -18.70 -2.93
CA LEU A 309 -1.09 -19.30 -1.69
C LEU A 309 -0.03 -20.24 -1.09
N SER A 310 0.55 -21.14 -1.88
CA SER A 310 1.57 -22.07 -1.38
C SER A 310 2.88 -21.39 -0.97
N ARG A 311 3.27 -20.29 -1.63
CA ARG A 311 4.42 -19.46 -1.23
C ARG A 311 4.12 -18.60 0.00
N ARG A 312 2.93 -18.01 0.11
CA ARG A 312 2.47 -17.34 1.35
C ARG A 312 2.45 -18.31 2.52
N LEU A 313 2.01 -19.55 2.31
CA LEU A 313 2.11 -20.63 3.30
C LEU A 313 3.56 -20.99 3.65
N GLY A 314 4.49 -20.97 2.69
CA GLY A 314 5.90 -21.20 2.93
C GLY A 314 6.55 -20.09 3.78
N ASP A 315 6.23 -18.84 3.47
CA ASP A 315 6.75 -17.67 4.18
C ASP A 315 6.13 -17.55 5.59
N LEU A 316 4.83 -17.86 5.75
CA LEU A 316 4.17 -17.96 7.06
C LEU A 316 4.71 -19.13 7.89
N ARG A 317 5.00 -20.29 7.28
CA ARG A 317 5.66 -21.42 7.96
C ARG A 317 7.09 -21.11 8.41
N ALA A 318 7.77 -20.18 7.73
CA ALA A 318 9.12 -19.75 8.10
C ALA A 318 9.11 -18.70 9.24
N LEU A 319 8.00 -17.99 9.44
CA LEU A 319 7.86 -16.90 10.40
C LEU A 319 7.01 -17.25 11.63
N ALA A 320 6.11 -18.22 11.53
CA ALA A 320 5.37 -18.73 12.67
C ALA A 320 6.31 -19.65 13.47
N PRO A 321 6.65 -19.35 14.73
CA PRO A 321 7.33 -20.33 15.56
C PRO A 321 6.45 -21.57 15.63
N SER A 322 6.95 -22.67 15.08
CA SER A 322 6.30 -23.98 15.02
C SER A 322 6.11 -24.66 16.40
N ARG A 323 6.08 -23.87 17.48
CA ARG A 323 6.16 -24.34 18.87
C ARG A 323 5.29 -23.56 19.86
N GLY A 324 4.37 -22.71 19.41
CA GLY A 324 3.44 -22.07 20.35
C GLY A 324 2.54 -23.12 21.02
N ASP A 325 2.64 -23.26 22.33
CA ASP A 325 1.77 -24.05 23.20
C ASP A 325 1.11 -23.11 24.22
N PHE A 326 0.05 -23.58 24.88
CA PHE A 326 -0.63 -22.85 25.92
C PHE A 326 -0.99 -23.80 27.07
N GLN A 327 -1.11 -23.28 28.28
CA GLN A 327 -1.71 -24.00 29.42
C GLN A 327 -2.75 -23.07 30.01
N LEU A 328 -3.99 -23.28 29.61
CA LEU A 328 -5.12 -22.41 29.92
C LEU A 328 -6.31 -23.23 30.41
N ARG A 329 -7.12 -22.64 31.26
CA ARG A 329 -8.31 -23.25 31.83
C ARG A 329 -9.51 -23.06 30.90
N ASP A 330 -10.23 -24.14 30.64
CA ASP A 330 -11.44 -24.08 29.83
C ASP A 330 -12.66 -23.51 30.58
N THR A 331 -13.61 -22.98 29.82
CA THR A 331 -14.88 -22.45 30.34
C THR A 331 -15.95 -23.53 30.53
N GLU A 332 -15.76 -24.73 29.98
CA GLU A 332 -16.82 -25.75 29.91
C GLU A 332 -16.81 -26.75 31.08
N GLY A 333 -15.66 -26.97 31.70
CA GLY A 333 -15.48 -27.81 32.90
C GLY A 333 -14.40 -27.31 33.86
N GLY A 334 -13.73 -26.19 33.56
CA GLY A 334 -12.66 -25.64 34.38
C GLY A 334 -11.38 -26.47 34.34
N ARG A 335 -11.22 -27.36 33.35
CA ARG A 335 -10.04 -28.21 33.19
C ARG A 335 -8.92 -27.42 32.52
N GLU A 336 -7.68 -27.66 32.94
CA GLU A 336 -6.51 -27.16 32.21
C GLU A 336 -6.36 -27.88 30.87
N ARG A 337 -6.19 -27.08 29.82
CA ARG A 337 -6.05 -27.49 28.43
C ARG A 337 -4.73 -26.97 27.90
N SER A 338 -4.13 -27.83 27.10
CA SER A 338 -2.98 -27.52 26.28
C SER A 338 -3.32 -27.70 24.82
N LYS A 339 -2.39 -27.30 23.95
CA LYS A 339 -2.51 -27.59 22.53
C LYS A 339 -2.58 -29.09 22.24
N ALA A 340 -1.95 -29.92 23.07
CA ALA A 340 -1.96 -31.37 22.93
C ALA A 340 -3.38 -31.97 23.04
N ASP A 341 -4.27 -31.34 23.82
CA ASP A 341 -5.66 -31.78 23.96
C ASP A 341 -6.49 -31.64 22.67
N PHE A 342 -5.98 -30.89 21.68
CA PHE A 342 -6.67 -30.63 20.41
C PHE A 342 -6.02 -31.32 19.20
N LEU A 343 -4.99 -32.15 19.42
CA LEU A 343 -4.40 -32.95 18.36
C LEU A 343 -5.43 -33.91 17.74
N GLY A 344 -5.27 -34.23 16.46
CA GLY A 344 -6.24 -35.00 15.68
C GLY A 344 -7.42 -34.18 15.16
N ARG A 345 -7.52 -32.88 15.48
CA ARG A 345 -8.62 -32.00 15.05
C ARG A 345 -8.08 -30.75 14.35
N TRP A 346 -8.87 -30.21 13.43
CA TRP A 346 -8.64 -28.86 12.94
C TRP A 346 -9.14 -27.85 13.95
N VAL A 347 -8.40 -26.76 14.17
CA VAL A 347 -8.73 -25.75 15.17
C VAL A 347 -8.70 -24.35 14.55
N LEU A 348 -9.74 -23.56 14.80
CA LEU A 348 -9.74 -22.12 14.57
C LEU A 348 -9.55 -21.42 15.90
N LEU A 349 -8.41 -20.77 16.09
CA LEU A 349 -8.01 -20.14 17.34
C LEU A 349 -8.02 -18.62 17.19
N TYR A 350 -8.80 -17.93 18.01
CA TYR A 350 -8.86 -16.47 18.04
C TYR A 350 -8.49 -15.95 19.44
N PHE A 351 -7.70 -14.88 19.48
CA PHE A 351 -7.36 -14.16 20.72
C PHE A 351 -8.19 -12.88 20.79
N GLY A 352 -8.92 -12.68 21.89
CA GLY A 352 -9.79 -11.51 22.07
C GLY A 352 -10.13 -11.27 23.54
N PHE A 353 -11.06 -10.37 23.83
CA PHE A 353 -11.53 -10.14 25.21
C PHE A 353 -12.98 -9.67 25.24
N THR A 354 -13.68 -9.86 26.36
CA THR A 354 -15.14 -9.62 26.42
C THR A 354 -15.53 -8.14 26.43
N HIS A 355 -14.62 -7.25 26.86
CA HIS A 355 -14.86 -5.81 26.95
C HIS A 355 -14.47 -5.05 25.66
N CYS A 356 -14.26 -5.75 24.56
CA CYS A 356 -13.95 -5.12 23.29
C CYS A 356 -15.24 -4.54 22.67
N PRO A 357 -15.30 -3.23 22.35
CA PRO A 357 -16.55 -2.56 21.99
C PRO A 357 -17.13 -2.99 20.63
N ASP A 358 -16.29 -3.33 19.66
CA ASP A 358 -16.72 -3.59 18.27
C ASP A 358 -15.91 -4.69 17.56
N VAL A 359 -14.60 -4.80 17.78
CA VAL A 359 -13.74 -5.70 16.99
C VAL A 359 -13.92 -7.18 17.35
N CYS A 360 -13.81 -7.57 18.62
CA CYS A 360 -13.93 -8.99 18.99
C CYS A 360 -15.32 -9.58 18.67
N PRO A 361 -16.45 -8.87 18.91
CA PRO A 361 -17.75 -9.35 18.47
C PRO A 361 -17.83 -9.59 16.95
N GLU A 362 -17.34 -8.65 16.13
CA GLU A 362 -17.37 -8.75 14.66
C GLU A 362 -16.57 -9.97 14.16
N GLU A 363 -15.40 -10.23 14.74
CA GLU A 363 -14.56 -11.38 14.36
C GLU A 363 -15.13 -12.71 14.86
N LEU A 364 -15.77 -12.73 16.03
CA LEU A 364 -16.47 -13.91 16.53
C LEU A 364 -17.66 -14.29 15.65
N GLU A 365 -18.45 -13.32 15.18
CA GLU A 365 -19.54 -13.58 14.22
C GLU A 365 -19.00 -14.20 12.92
N LYS A 366 -17.89 -13.69 12.39
CA LYS A 366 -17.24 -14.27 11.19
C LYS A 366 -16.75 -15.68 11.43
N LEU A 367 -16.15 -15.92 12.60
CA LEU A 367 -15.65 -17.24 12.99
C LEU A 367 -16.80 -18.23 13.14
N SER A 368 -17.89 -17.86 13.82
CA SER A 368 -19.12 -18.67 13.91
C SER A 368 -19.65 -19.02 12.53
N ARG A 369 -19.77 -18.02 11.64
CA ARG A 369 -20.26 -18.24 10.28
C ARG A 369 -19.36 -19.17 9.48
N ALA A 370 -18.04 -19.05 9.64
CA ALA A 370 -17.09 -19.94 8.99
C ALA A 370 -17.24 -21.38 9.49
N VAL A 371 -17.43 -21.58 10.79
CA VAL A 371 -17.67 -22.93 11.37
C VAL A 371 -18.96 -23.53 10.82
N GLU A 372 -20.07 -22.79 10.79
CA GLU A 372 -21.34 -23.27 10.22
C GLU A 372 -21.21 -23.69 8.75
N LEU A 373 -20.50 -22.88 7.95
CA LEU A 373 -20.28 -23.19 6.53
C LEU A 373 -19.44 -24.46 6.36
N LEU A 374 -18.41 -24.64 7.18
CA LEU A 374 -17.58 -25.84 7.15
C LEU A 374 -18.34 -27.09 7.61
N GLU A 375 -19.23 -26.97 8.59
CA GLU A 375 -20.09 -28.05 9.06
C GLU A 375 -21.18 -28.43 8.05
N SER A 376 -21.60 -27.48 7.21
CA SER A 376 -22.62 -27.74 6.19
C SER A 376 -22.16 -28.68 5.06
N ASP A 377 -20.85 -28.90 4.90
CA ASP A 377 -20.28 -29.84 3.93
C ASP A 377 -19.80 -31.13 4.63
N PRO A 378 -20.51 -32.26 4.48
CA PRO A 378 -20.16 -33.52 5.11
C PRO A 378 -18.82 -34.11 4.63
N ALA A 379 -18.26 -33.61 3.52
CA ALA A 379 -16.98 -34.08 3.01
C ALA A 379 -15.78 -33.44 3.74
N LEU A 380 -16.01 -32.40 4.54
CA LEU A 380 -14.96 -31.69 5.28
C LEU A 380 -14.82 -32.20 6.72
N PRO A 381 -13.60 -32.23 7.28
CA PRO A 381 -13.39 -32.62 8.66
C PRO A 381 -13.95 -31.56 9.62
N PRO A 382 -14.44 -31.95 10.81
CA PRO A 382 -14.97 -31.02 11.79
C PRO A 382 -13.86 -30.12 12.35
N VAL A 383 -14.17 -28.83 12.45
CA VAL A 383 -13.28 -27.81 13.02
C VAL A 383 -13.71 -27.47 14.44
N GLN A 384 -12.75 -27.31 15.36
CA GLN A 384 -12.97 -26.86 16.73
C GLN A 384 -12.67 -25.36 16.84
N PRO A 385 -13.68 -24.51 17.09
CA PRO A 385 -13.44 -23.10 17.37
C PRO A 385 -12.98 -22.88 18.83
N LEU A 386 -11.88 -22.15 19.02
CA LEU A 386 -11.28 -21.79 20.30
C LEU A 386 -11.16 -20.27 20.44
N PHE A 387 -11.52 -19.76 21.61
CA PHE A 387 -11.33 -18.37 21.99
C PHE A 387 -10.41 -18.28 23.20
N VAL A 388 -9.28 -17.57 23.08
CA VAL A 388 -8.36 -17.30 24.19
C VAL A 388 -8.51 -15.85 24.60
N THR A 389 -8.79 -15.60 25.88
CA THR A 389 -8.82 -14.22 26.36
C THR A 389 -7.40 -13.61 26.35
N VAL A 390 -7.30 -12.30 26.07
CA VAL A 390 -6.09 -11.49 26.28
C VAL A 390 -6.17 -10.62 27.54
N ASP A 391 -7.32 -10.56 28.20
CA ASP A 391 -7.59 -9.74 29.40
C ASP A 391 -8.15 -10.58 30.57
N PRO A 392 -7.34 -11.47 31.17
CA PRO A 392 -7.80 -12.37 32.22
C PRO A 392 -8.17 -11.67 33.53
N GLU A 393 -7.86 -10.38 33.69
CA GLU A 393 -8.30 -9.60 34.87
C GLU A 393 -9.82 -9.37 34.85
N ARG A 394 -10.42 -9.27 33.66
CA ARG A 394 -11.87 -9.06 33.47
C ARG A 394 -12.57 -10.30 32.95
N ASP A 395 -11.84 -11.15 32.22
CA ASP A 395 -12.39 -12.33 31.55
C ASP A 395 -12.14 -13.60 32.37
N ASP A 396 -12.82 -13.68 33.52
CA ASP A 396 -12.89 -14.94 34.25
C ASP A 396 -13.67 -16.01 33.46
N ALA A 397 -13.58 -17.27 33.89
CA ALA A 397 -14.20 -18.37 33.17
C ALA A 397 -15.74 -18.23 33.06
N ALA A 398 -16.39 -17.57 34.03
CA ALA A 398 -17.84 -17.38 34.03
C ALA A 398 -18.25 -16.25 33.08
N ALA A 399 -17.54 -15.13 33.08
CA ALA A 399 -17.73 -13.99 32.18
C ALA A 399 -17.51 -14.42 30.73
N LEU A 400 -16.42 -15.15 30.47
CA LEU A 400 -16.09 -15.67 29.15
C LEU A 400 -17.15 -16.66 28.66
N ARG A 401 -17.61 -17.57 29.51
CA ARG A 401 -18.70 -18.51 29.16
C ARG A 401 -20.01 -17.79 28.83
N ARG A 402 -20.34 -16.72 29.55
CA ARG A 402 -21.54 -15.93 29.30
C ARG A 402 -21.44 -15.24 27.94
N TYR A 403 -20.31 -14.61 27.65
CA TYR A 403 -20.07 -13.91 26.40
C TYR A 403 -20.10 -14.84 25.18
N LEU A 404 -19.39 -15.98 25.23
CA LEU A 404 -19.26 -16.89 24.10
C LEU A 404 -20.55 -17.65 23.75
N ARG A 405 -21.50 -17.73 24.68
CA ARG A 405 -22.80 -18.40 24.48
C ARG A 405 -23.61 -17.79 23.33
N ASP A 406 -23.45 -16.49 23.12
CA ASP A 406 -24.23 -15.74 22.12
C ASP A 406 -23.70 -15.92 20.69
N PHE A 407 -22.53 -16.55 20.51
CA PHE A 407 -21.85 -16.66 19.21
C PHE A 407 -21.96 -18.04 18.55
N HIS A 408 -21.53 -19.12 19.22
CA HIS A 408 -21.61 -20.47 18.66
C HIS A 408 -21.54 -21.56 19.74
N PRO A 409 -22.38 -22.61 19.69
CA PRO A 409 -22.46 -23.64 20.75
C PRO A 409 -21.18 -24.46 20.92
N ARG A 410 -20.37 -24.60 19.85
CA ARG A 410 -19.08 -25.33 19.91
C ARG A 410 -17.89 -24.47 20.31
N LEU A 411 -18.07 -23.18 20.51
CA LEU A 411 -16.99 -22.24 20.83
C LEU A 411 -16.49 -22.47 22.25
N LEU A 412 -15.24 -22.92 22.37
CA LEU A 412 -14.62 -23.19 23.67
C LEU A 412 -13.75 -22.00 24.09
N GLY A 413 -14.09 -21.39 25.22
CA GLY A 413 -13.30 -20.32 25.83
C GLY A 413 -12.15 -20.87 26.68
N LEU A 414 -11.01 -20.19 26.62
CA LEU A 414 -9.81 -20.47 27.39
C LEU A 414 -9.36 -19.19 28.11
N THR A 415 -9.15 -19.29 29.43
CA THR A 415 -8.65 -18.20 30.30
C THR A 415 -7.65 -18.75 31.32
N GLY A 416 -6.96 -17.89 32.07
CA GLY A 416 -5.95 -18.32 33.03
C GLY A 416 -5.36 -17.15 33.80
N GLY A 417 -4.26 -17.37 34.52
CA GLY A 417 -3.56 -16.26 35.16
C GLY A 417 -2.98 -15.26 34.14
N PRO A 418 -2.81 -13.97 34.50
CA PRO A 418 -2.22 -12.95 33.61
C PRO A 418 -0.87 -13.32 33.00
N ARG A 419 -0.09 -14.16 33.69
CA ARG A 419 1.16 -14.69 33.16
C ARG A 419 0.93 -15.77 32.09
N GLN A 420 0.07 -16.74 32.36
CA GLN A 420 -0.25 -17.84 31.44
C GLN A 420 -0.85 -17.32 30.12
N VAL A 421 -1.78 -16.36 30.21
CA VAL A 421 -2.38 -15.73 29.04
C VAL A 421 -1.35 -14.96 28.20
N ARG A 422 -0.46 -14.19 28.84
CA ARG A 422 0.60 -13.47 28.12
C ARG A 422 1.59 -14.41 27.45
N GLU A 423 1.96 -15.50 28.13
CA GLU A 423 2.83 -16.54 27.55
C GLU A 423 2.14 -17.21 26.36
N ALA A 424 0.85 -17.53 26.45
CA ALA A 424 0.06 -18.06 25.34
C ALA A 424 -0.03 -17.08 24.16
N ALA A 425 -0.34 -15.80 24.40
CA ALA A 425 -0.39 -14.79 23.35
C ALA A 425 0.99 -14.62 22.66
N ALA A 426 2.06 -14.52 23.45
CA ALA A 426 3.42 -14.41 22.93
C ALA A 426 3.84 -15.64 22.10
N ALA A 427 3.44 -16.84 22.53
CA ALA A 427 3.73 -18.09 21.85
C ALA A 427 3.12 -18.17 20.43
N PHE A 428 2.04 -17.43 20.19
CA PHE A 428 1.38 -17.29 18.89
C PHE A 428 1.73 -15.97 18.17
N GLY A 429 2.65 -15.18 18.73
CA GLY A 429 3.05 -13.88 18.16
C GLY A 429 1.96 -12.80 18.24
N VAL A 430 0.98 -12.96 19.13
CA VAL A 430 -0.11 -12.00 19.35
C VAL A 430 0.39 -10.87 20.25
N TYR A 431 0.35 -9.65 19.73
CA TYR A 431 0.64 -8.46 20.52
C TYR A 431 -0.54 -8.14 21.44
N VAL A 432 -0.26 -7.79 22.69
CA VAL A 432 -1.24 -7.34 23.69
C VAL A 432 -0.63 -6.19 24.50
N SER A 433 -1.36 -5.09 24.64
CA SER A 433 -0.97 -3.92 25.41
C SER A 433 -2.16 -3.34 26.15
N ALA A 434 -2.08 -3.26 27.48
CA ALA A 434 -3.05 -2.55 28.30
C ALA A 434 -2.64 -1.06 28.41
N GLY A 435 -3.59 -0.17 28.13
CA GLY A 435 -3.46 1.26 28.31
C GLY A 435 -3.44 1.68 29.79
N PRO A 436 -3.12 2.95 30.09
CA PRO A 436 -3.19 3.46 31.45
C PRO A 436 -4.63 3.40 31.97
N ARG A 437 -4.77 3.16 33.28
CA ARG A 437 -6.08 3.21 33.93
C ARG A 437 -6.58 4.65 34.03
N ASP A 438 -7.85 4.85 33.76
CA ASP A 438 -8.52 6.14 33.94
C ASP A 438 -8.89 6.39 35.41
N ALA A 439 -9.56 7.52 35.66
CA ALA A 439 -9.97 7.94 37.00
C ALA A 439 -10.96 6.96 37.68
N ASP A 440 -11.67 6.16 36.87
CA ASP A 440 -12.65 5.16 37.32
C ASP A 440 -12.01 3.75 37.42
N GLY A 441 -10.72 3.63 37.09
CA GLY A 441 -9.95 2.38 37.13
C GLY A 441 -10.09 1.50 35.87
N ASP A 442 -10.78 2.01 34.84
CA ASP A 442 -10.99 1.36 33.55
C ASP A 442 -9.76 1.55 32.64
N TYR A 443 -9.51 0.65 31.68
CA TYR A 443 -8.35 0.67 30.79
C TYR A 443 -8.71 0.07 29.43
N ALA A 444 -8.12 0.62 28.37
CA ALA A 444 -8.23 0.05 27.03
C ALA A 444 -7.21 -1.08 26.83
N VAL A 445 -7.57 -2.11 26.06
CA VAL A 445 -6.65 -3.19 25.66
C VAL A 445 -6.50 -3.22 24.15
N ASP A 446 -5.30 -2.93 23.67
CA ASP A 446 -4.92 -3.09 22.26
C ASP A 446 -4.34 -4.49 22.05
N HIS A 447 -4.85 -5.22 21.06
CA HIS A 447 -4.32 -6.54 20.71
C HIS A 447 -4.36 -6.82 19.20
N SER A 448 -3.58 -7.83 18.75
CA SER A 448 -3.62 -8.28 17.35
C SER A 448 -4.90 -9.02 17.02
N VAL A 449 -5.54 -8.64 15.91
CA VAL A 449 -6.81 -9.22 15.44
C VAL A 449 -6.51 -10.30 14.39
N LEU A 450 -6.18 -11.50 14.86
CA LEU A 450 -5.79 -12.64 14.03
C LEU A 450 -6.51 -13.90 14.47
N THR A 451 -7.09 -14.63 13.51
CA THR A 451 -7.64 -15.98 13.68
C THR A 451 -6.68 -16.98 13.05
N PHE A 452 -6.17 -17.91 13.84
CA PHE A 452 -5.20 -18.93 13.41
C PHE A 452 -5.92 -20.23 13.04
N LEU A 453 -5.50 -20.87 11.96
CA LEU A 453 -5.91 -22.23 11.60
C LEU A 453 -4.80 -23.21 11.99
N LEU A 454 -5.08 -24.11 12.92
CA LEU A 454 -4.18 -25.20 13.29
C LEU A 454 -4.68 -26.50 12.69
N ASP A 455 -3.75 -27.34 12.25
CA ASP A 455 -4.04 -28.67 11.73
C ASP A 455 -4.10 -29.74 12.84
N PRO A 456 -4.42 -31.00 12.49
CA PRO A 456 -4.42 -32.12 13.43
C PRO A 456 -3.07 -32.42 14.11
N ASP A 457 -1.95 -31.96 13.56
CA ASP A 457 -0.62 -32.10 14.18
C ASP A 457 -0.32 -30.91 15.14
N GLY A 458 -1.26 -29.96 15.26
CA GLY A 458 -1.12 -28.72 16.01
C GLY A 458 -0.27 -27.66 15.30
N ALA A 459 0.18 -27.86 14.07
CA ALA A 459 0.91 -26.84 13.35
C ALA A 459 -0.02 -25.73 12.87
N VAL A 460 0.39 -24.46 13.06
CA VAL A 460 -0.31 -23.32 12.46
C VAL A 460 -0.14 -23.42 10.94
N ARG A 461 -1.26 -23.57 10.22
CA ARG A 461 -1.31 -23.67 8.76
C ARG A 461 -1.59 -22.35 8.09
N ASP A 462 -2.42 -21.51 8.71
CA ASP A 462 -2.82 -20.22 8.16
C ASP A 462 -3.21 -19.23 9.26
N CYS A 463 -3.26 -17.94 8.93
CA CYS A 463 -3.78 -16.89 9.79
C CYS A 463 -4.63 -15.90 8.98
N TYR A 464 -5.81 -15.58 9.50
CA TYR A 464 -6.76 -14.66 8.90
C TYR A 464 -6.84 -13.40 9.73
N GLY A 465 -6.66 -12.24 9.10
CA GLY A 465 -6.81 -10.93 9.73
C GLY A 465 -7.92 -10.12 9.07
N ARG A 466 -8.26 -8.98 9.67
CA ARG A 466 -9.32 -8.10 9.17
C ARG A 466 -9.03 -7.63 7.74
N SER A 467 -9.82 -8.09 6.78
CA SER A 467 -9.82 -7.53 5.42
C SER A 467 -10.82 -6.36 5.38
N ARG A 468 -10.33 -5.15 5.07
CA ARG A 468 -11.23 -4.01 4.80
C ARG A 468 -11.86 -4.20 3.42
N HIS A 469 -12.97 -4.93 3.36
CA HIS A 469 -13.98 -4.70 2.33
C HIS A 469 -15.03 -3.77 2.93
N GLY A 470 -15.08 -2.54 2.42
CA GLY A 470 -16.08 -1.57 2.83
C GLY A 470 -17.48 -2.13 2.63
N ARG A 471 -18.35 -1.85 3.60
CA ARG A 471 -19.80 -1.95 3.47
C ARG A 471 -20.24 -1.15 2.23
N GLY A 472 -20.44 -1.87 1.14
CA GLY A 472 -21.33 -1.51 0.05
C GLY A 472 -22.25 -2.71 -0.12
N GLY A 473 -23.50 -2.57 0.30
CA GLY A 473 -24.50 -3.61 0.14
C GLY A 473 -24.64 -3.97 -1.34
N THR A 474 -24.73 -5.27 -1.59
CA THR A 474 -25.68 -5.86 -2.55
C THR A 474 -25.61 -7.36 -2.35
N GLU A 475 -26.77 -7.93 -2.00
CA GLU A 475 -27.11 -9.32 -2.25
C GLU A 475 -26.78 -9.69 -3.69
N GLN A 476 -26.07 -10.81 -3.88
CA GLN A 476 -26.32 -11.83 -4.90
C GLN A 476 -25.38 -13.02 -4.73
#